data_AF-A0A522T182-F1
#
_entry.id   AF-A0A522T182-F1
#
_cell.length_a   1.000
_cell.length_b   1.000
_cell.length_c   1.000
_cell.angle_alpha   90.00
_cell.angle_beta   90.00
_cell.angle_gamma   90.00
#
_symmetry.space_group_name_H-M   'P 1'
#
loop_
_entity.id
_entity.type
_entity.pdbx_description
1 polymer ?
#
loop_
_entity_poly.entity_id
_entity_poly.type
_entity_poly.pdbx_seq_one_letter_code
_entity_poly.pdbx_strand_id
1 'polypeptide(L)'
;MEENIEKYGVAVIVVFGALIIGGLMAATISFGHRNGFLFSLGAATAAWITGFTMVLNLPRVYGVIVAISILLALCATLSLVI
;
A
#
# COMPACT_ATOMS: atom_id res chain seq x y z
N MET A 1 11.08 27.10 1.42
CA MET A 1 11.93 25.96 1.81
C MET A 1 11.10 24.81 2.37
N GLU A 2 10.14 25.07 3.26
CA GLU A 2 9.26 24.06 3.87
C GLU A 2 8.44 23.25 2.86
N GLU A 3 7.87 23.88 1.83
CA GLU A 3 7.11 23.20 0.77
C GLU A 3 7.91 22.10 0.04
N ASN A 4 9.21 22.33 -0.17
CA ASN A 4 10.07 21.32 -0.77
C ASN A 4 10.30 20.15 0.20
N ILE A 5 10.53 20.42 1.48
CA ILE A 5 10.72 19.40 2.53
C ILE A 5 9.48 18.51 2.62
N GLU A 6 8.28 19.11 2.64
CA GLU A 6 7.00 18.37 2.69
C GLU A 6 6.81 17.48 1.46
N LYS A 7 7.08 18.02 0.26
CA LYS A 7 6.98 17.28 -0.99
C LYS A 7 7.98 16.13 -1.07
N TYR A 8 9.22 16.32 -0.61
CA TYR A 8 10.20 15.23 -0.48
C TYR A 8 9.74 14.20 0.55
N GLY A 9 9.17 14.63 1.68
CA GLY A 9 8.64 13.73 2.71
C GLY A 9 7.53 12.82 2.16
N VAL A 10 6.58 13.38 1.41
CA VAL A 10 5.52 12.60 0.75
C VAL A 10 6.11 11.61 -0.25
N ALA A 11 7.07 12.03 -1.07
CA ALA A 11 7.73 11.14 -2.03
C ALA A 11 8.44 9.96 -1.34
N VAL A 12 9.14 10.22 -0.23
CA VAL A 12 9.82 9.18 0.57
C VAL A 12 8.79 8.19 1.14
N ILE A 13 7.71 8.68 1.74
CA ILE A 13 6.64 7.81 2.30
C ILE A 13 6.05 6.90 1.22
N VAL A 14 5.77 7.43 0.03
CA VAL A 14 5.22 6.66 -1.09
C VAL A 14 6.22 5.59 -1.56
N VAL A 15 7.50 5.93 -1.69
CA VAL A 15 8.55 4.98 -2.10
C VAL A 15 8.70 3.85 -1.08
N PHE A 16 8.77 4.17 0.21
CA PHE A 16 8.85 3.17 1.27
C PHE A 16 7.60 2.29 1.31
N GLY A 17 6.40 2.87 1.14
CA GLY A 17 5.15 2.10 1.04
C GLY A 17 5.17 1.09 -0.11
N ALA A 18 5.63 1.52 -1.29
CA ALA A 18 5.77 0.63 -2.45
C ALA A 18 6.80 -0.49 -2.21
N LEU A 19 7.93 -0.17 -1.56
CA LEU A 19 8.95 -1.17 -1.20
C LEU A 19 8.43 -2.21 -0.21
N ILE A 20 7.65 -1.80 0.80
CA ILE A 20 7.08 -2.71 1.80
C ILE A 20 6.11 -3.70 1.13
N ILE A 21 5.18 -3.20 0.32
CA ILE A 21 4.19 -4.06 -0.36
C ILE A 21 4.88 -4.95 -1.41
N GLY A 22 5.86 -4.43 -2.16
CA GLY A 22 6.66 -5.22 -3.09
C GLY A 22 7.47 -6.31 -2.39
N GLY A 23 8.05 -6.01 -1.23
CA GLY A 23 8.72 -7.00 -0.38
C GLY A 23 7.77 -8.10 0.11
N LEU A 24 6.54 -7.73 0.49
CA LEU A 24 5.50 -8.69 0.89
C LEU A 24 5.07 -9.59 -0.29
N MET A 25 4.97 -9.04 -1.50
CA MET A 25 4.74 -9.83 -2.72
C MET A 25 5.87 -10.83 -2.98
N ALA A 26 7.14 -10.38 -2.86
CA ALA A 26 8.29 -11.25 -3.04
C ALA A 26 8.34 -12.38 -1.99
N ALA A 27 8.05 -12.05 -0.73
CA ALA A 27 8.02 -13.02 0.36
C ALA A 27 6.90 -14.06 0.14
N THR A 28 5.68 -13.62 -0.15
CA THR A 28 4.54 -14.53 -0.38
C THR A 28 4.75 -15.48 -1.57
N ILE A 29 5.41 -15.03 -2.65
CA ILE A 29 5.85 -15.89 -3.74
C ILE A 29 6.88 -16.92 -3.26
N SER A 30 7.87 -16.48 -2.48
CA SER A 30 8.94 -17.35 -1.95
C SER A 30 8.40 -18.49 -1.08
N PHE A 31 7.31 -18.26 -0.35
CA PHE A 31 6.65 -19.27 0.48
C PHE A 31 5.55 -20.06 -0.26
N GLY A 32 5.28 -19.76 -1.53
CA GLY A 32 4.25 -20.44 -2.32
C GLY A 32 2.80 -20.09 -1.94
N HIS A 33 2.59 -19.08 -1.10
CA HIS A 33 1.25 -18.66 -0.66
C HIS A 33 0.60 -17.71 -1.67
N ARG A 34 -0.16 -18.29 -2.61
CA ARG A 34 -0.89 -17.55 -3.66
C ARG A 34 -1.87 -16.51 -3.10
N ASN A 35 -2.52 -16.81 -1.97
CA ASN A 35 -3.48 -15.91 -1.34
C ASN A 35 -2.78 -14.65 -0.80
N GLY A 36 -1.64 -14.80 -0.13
CA GLY A 36 -0.83 -13.68 0.35
C GLY A 36 -0.35 -12.76 -0.77
N PHE A 37 0.00 -13.32 -1.93
CA PHE A 37 0.36 -12.53 -3.11
C PHE A 37 -0.82 -11.68 -3.61
N LEU A 38 -2.02 -12.27 -3.73
CA LEU A 38 -3.22 -11.57 -4.19
C LEU A 38 -3.64 -10.46 -3.22
N PHE A 39 -3.52 -10.69 -1.92
CA PHE A 39 -3.78 -9.65 -0.91
C PHE A 39 -2.76 -8.51 -0.99
N SER A 40 -1.48 -8.83 -1.19
CA SER A 40 -0.43 -7.80 -1.36
C SER A 40 -0.64 -6.97 -2.63
N LEU A 41 -1.01 -7.62 -3.74
CA LEU A 41 -1.35 -6.97 -5.00
C LEU A 41 -2.59 -6.06 -4.85
N GLY A 42 -3.62 -6.53 -4.13
CA GLY A 42 -4.80 -5.74 -3.82
C GLY A 42 -4.48 -4.52 -2.95
N ALA A 43 -3.59 -4.66 -1.97
CA ALA A 43 -3.10 -3.53 -1.17
C ALA A 43 -2.38 -2.49 -2.04
N ALA A 44 -1.45 -2.92 -2.90
CA ALA A 44 -0.76 -2.01 -3.84
C ALA A 44 -1.74 -1.27 -4.75
N THR A 45 -2.75 -1.99 -5.26
CA THR A 45 -3.76 -1.41 -6.16
C THR A 45 -4.65 -0.39 -5.45
N ALA A 46 -5.09 -0.70 -4.21
CA ALA A 46 -5.85 0.24 -3.40
C ALA A 46 -5.02 1.50 -3.08
N ALA A 47 -3.76 1.35 -2.66
CA ALA A 47 -2.85 2.47 -2.44
C ALA A 47 -2.65 3.34 -3.69
N TRP A 48 -2.62 2.74 -4.88
CA TRP A 48 -2.54 3.48 -6.14
C TRP A 48 -3.80 4.29 -6.44
N ILE A 49 -4.99 3.71 -6.22
CA ILE A 49 -6.28 4.42 -6.41
C ILE A 49 -6.40 5.61 -5.46
N THR A 50 -5.92 5.47 -4.22
CA THR A 50 -5.86 6.56 -3.25
C THR A 50 -5.15 7.80 -3.81
N GLY A 51 -4.06 7.61 -4.58
CA GLY A 51 -3.33 8.71 -5.22
C GLY A 51 -4.22 9.57 -6.12
N PHE A 52 -5.12 8.96 -6.90
CA PHE A 52 -6.09 9.72 -7.72
C PHE A 52 -7.16 10.41 -6.88
N THR A 53 -7.60 9.80 -5.78
CA THR A 53 -8.60 10.44 -4.91
C THR A 53 -8.08 11.68 -4.18
N MET A 54 -6.77 11.75 -3.95
CA MET A 54 -6.10 12.93 -3.41
C MET A 54 -6.17 14.10 -4.42
N VAL A 55 -5.99 13.82 -5.72
CA VAL A 55 -6.11 14.82 -6.79
C VAL A 55 -7.54 15.36 -6.89
N LEU A 56 -8.54 14.51 -6.65
CA LEU A 56 -9.96 14.88 -6.74
C LEU A 56 -10.50 15.61 -5.50
N ASN A 57 -9.69 15.79 -4.44
CA ASN A 57 -10.12 16.39 -3.16
C ASN A 57 -11.31 15.68 -2.51
N LEU A 58 -11.39 14.34 -2.55
CA LEU A 58 -12.40 13.55 -1.84
C LEU A 58 -11.81 12.95 -0.54
N PRO A 59 -11.78 13.71 0.58
CA PRO A 59 -11.09 13.30 1.81
C PRO A 59 -11.70 12.03 2.44
N ARG A 60 -13.01 11.86 2.34
CA ARG A 60 -13.71 10.68 2.88
C ARG A 60 -13.36 9.40 2.10
N VAL A 61 -13.25 9.49 0.78
CA VAL A 61 -12.95 8.34 -0.07
C VAL A 61 -11.48 7.94 0.06
N TYR A 62 -10.58 8.93 0.13
CA TYR A 62 -9.16 8.72 0.43
C TYR A 62 -8.96 7.87 1.69
N GLY A 63 -9.57 8.26 2.82
CA GLY A 63 -9.40 7.56 4.09
C GLY A 63 -9.90 6.11 4.05
N VAL A 64 -11.03 5.86 3.37
CA VAL A 64 -11.60 4.51 3.23
C VAL A 64 -10.68 3.60 2.42
N ILE A 65 -10.14 4.08 1.29
CA ILE A 65 -9.30 3.25 0.42
C ILE A 65 -7.95 2.95 1.09
N VAL A 66 -7.38 3.91 1.83
CA VAL A 66 -6.18 3.68 2.64
C VAL A 66 -6.43 2.62 3.70
N ALA A 67 -7.55 2.70 4.43
CA ALA A 67 -7.89 1.69 5.44
C ALA A 67 -8.03 0.29 4.83
N ILE A 68 -8.65 0.18 3.66
CA ILE A 68 -8.75 -1.06 2.90
C ILE A 68 -7.35 -1.57 2.51
N SER A 69 -6.49 -0.70 1.99
CA SER A 69 -5.10 -1.07 1.64
C SER A 69 -4.33 -1.64 2.83
N ILE A 70 -4.49 -1.03 4.01
CA ILE A 70 -3.84 -1.50 5.25
C ILE A 70 -4.38 -2.88 5.63
N LEU A 71 -5.69 -3.08 5.60
CA LEU A 71 -6.31 -4.38 5.90
C LEU A 71 -5.83 -5.48 4.97
N LEU A 72 -5.70 -5.21 3.66
CA LEU A 72 -5.17 -6.18 2.71
C LEU A 72 -3.69 -6.53 2.98
N ALA A 73 -2.86 -5.54 3.34
CA ALA A 73 -1.47 -5.79 3.70
C ALA A 73 -1.35 -6.65 4.99
N LEU A 74 -2.24 -6.42 5.96
CA LEU A 74 -2.33 -7.26 7.17
C LEU A 74 -2.77 -8.69 6.84
N CYS A 75 -3.79 -8.86 6.00
CA CYS A 75 -4.24 -10.18 5.54
C CYS A 75 -3.14 -10.93 4.78
N ALA A 76 -2.37 -10.23 3.94
CA ALA A 76 -1.23 -10.80 3.24
C ALA A 76 -0.14 -11.29 4.20
N THR A 77 0.13 -10.51 5.25
CA THR A 77 1.10 -10.88 6.30
C THR A 77 0.62 -12.09 7.09
N LEU A 78 -0.66 -12.11 7.50
CA LEU A 78 -1.26 -13.26 8.20
C LEU A 78 -1.23 -14.54 7.33
N SER A 79 -1.50 -14.41 6.03
CA SER A 79 -1.42 -15.54 5.08
C SER A 79 0.00 -16.08 4.88
N LEU A 80 1.03 -15.34 5.29
CA LEU A 80 2.42 -15.79 5.23
C LEU A 80 2.82 -16.52 6.53
N VAL A 81 2.23 -16.13 7.66
CA VAL A 81 2.52 -16.70 8.98
C VAL A 81 1.78 -18.01 9.25
N ILE A 82 0.57 -18.17 8.69
CA ILE A 82 -0.32 -19.34 8.86
C ILE A 82 -0.16 -20.29 7.68
#